data_AF-A0A5C7JPB6-F1
#
_entry.id   AF-A0A5C7JPB6-F1
#
_cell.length_a   1.000
_cell.length_b   1.000
_cell.length_c   1.000
_cell.angle_alpha   90.00
_cell.angle_beta   90.00
_cell.angle_gamma   90.00
#
_symmetry.space_group_name_H-M   'P 1'
#
loop_
_entity.id
_entity.type
_entity.pdbx_description
1 polymer ?
#
loop_
_entity_poly.entity_id
_entity_poly.type
_entity_poly.pdbx_seq_one_letter_code
_entity_poly.pdbx_strand_id
1 'polypeptide(L)'
;MQKRKSEDSKDLKNNIVTTVEGTEIQRSKTKRIGGEYFTPNVSVFNIKGKNYRITSPAIAYDYTTGEYRLKEEVPYYGVVGFVDGQPKLGYFSVFKGGPNITITDYNGEVKNYPLLSTKIISEDSEYKEDLSTGNFRIFKEGGKNVKTLKTYSIGILHYNANAQNPLVASVKKHFEKNGLFISKLAEVLGDCLNNYSFGIEFETNNGTIPYYKVFDNGLVPLKDGSLKLASGKYPYEYTTIPLNGKKGIQAILNICEDLSRYCTFDRTCSAHIHFGNIRLDKVYLLAYYQLIRIVQDQMFKLVPHYKVDPVKIANLEKNYCQKLINLAFKDIEKIGTTKNKTLYNKLVNSNYKVLYAFLAGQDPQELSESDAIAPGTSRRNHPQGDSKWNRRNRYYVQNLLPAVFDGGTIESRLHQGTFNADKILGWMFLNISLLWFADKNTLEILSGDLKKITLDEIMESYAKSTSHYEFLSPIFANYLSNRRSVMRSLYSKEDYLGLDEIKIDGINIKGLFLNSTVSKTDELLRNSLMIFNNKGYIQAKSESWKRKLSQDRLVNIDSHFKTIEKNVNIE
;
A
#
# COMPACT_ATOMS: atom_id res chain seq x y z
N MET A 1 -4.53 45.74 -71.78
CA MET A 1 -4.09 44.74 -72.77
C MET A 1 -2.60 44.53 -72.54
N GLN A 2 -2.02 43.38 -72.21
CA GLN A 2 -2.28 42.02 -72.67
C GLN A 2 -2.27 41.01 -71.50
N LYS A 3 -3.30 40.17 -71.44
CA LYS A 3 -3.33 38.94 -70.63
C LYS A 3 -2.27 37.99 -71.19
N ARG A 4 -1.21 37.71 -70.44
CA ARG A 4 -0.48 36.45 -70.58
C ARG A 4 -1.37 35.34 -70.02
N LYS A 5 -2.16 34.74 -70.90
CA LYS A 5 -2.73 33.40 -70.68
C LYS A 5 -1.55 32.43 -70.70
N SER A 6 -1.10 31.99 -69.54
CA SER A 6 -0.25 30.79 -69.44
C SER A 6 -1.16 29.58 -69.63
N GLU A 7 -0.95 28.87 -70.72
CA GLU A 7 -1.62 27.64 -71.13
C GLU A 7 -1.16 26.40 -70.32
N ASP A 8 -0.94 26.53 -69.01
CA ASP A 8 -0.55 25.40 -68.14
C ASP A 8 -1.73 24.76 -67.40
N SER A 9 -2.97 25.03 -67.82
CA SER A 9 -4.17 24.49 -67.15
C SER A 9 -4.70 23.18 -67.74
N LYS A 10 -3.87 22.40 -68.45
CA LYS A 10 -4.32 21.16 -69.11
C LYS A 10 -3.57 19.87 -68.77
N ASP A 11 -2.72 19.87 -67.75
CA ASP A 11 -2.13 18.65 -67.17
C ASP A 11 -2.39 18.48 -65.66
N LEU A 12 -3.49 19.06 -65.15
CA LEU A 12 -4.03 18.76 -63.81
C LEU A 12 -4.68 17.37 -63.71
N LYS A 13 -4.58 16.55 -64.77
CA LYS A 13 -5.03 15.16 -64.77
C LYS A 13 -3.94 14.30 -64.14
N ASN A 14 -4.16 14.04 -62.86
CA ASN A 14 -3.39 13.16 -61.97
C ASN A 14 -2.09 13.80 -61.45
N ASN A 15 -2.28 14.80 -60.58
CA ASN A 15 -1.29 15.22 -59.55
C ASN A 15 -1.07 14.11 -58.50
N ILE A 16 -1.01 12.87 -58.96
CA ILE A 16 -0.77 11.66 -58.19
C ILE A 16 0.74 11.47 -58.20
N VAL A 17 1.30 11.25 -57.02
CA VAL A 17 2.71 10.93 -56.84
C VAL A 17 2.78 9.58 -56.14
N THR A 18 3.75 8.77 -56.52
CA THR A 18 4.09 7.56 -55.79
C THR A 18 4.93 7.95 -54.57
N THR A 19 4.45 7.61 -53.37
CA THR A 19 5.21 7.83 -52.13
C THR A 19 6.34 6.81 -52.00
N VAL A 20 7.26 7.02 -51.05
CA VAL A 20 8.34 6.06 -50.79
C VAL A 20 7.84 4.68 -50.31
N GLU A 21 6.58 4.58 -49.89
CA GLU A 21 5.91 3.31 -49.58
C GLU A 21 5.28 2.64 -50.81
N GLY A 22 5.42 3.23 -52.00
CA GLY A 22 4.81 2.73 -53.24
C GLY A 22 3.32 3.06 -53.40
N THR A 23 2.75 3.91 -52.54
CA THR A 23 1.33 4.26 -52.62
C THR A 23 1.13 5.46 -53.54
N GLU A 24 0.16 5.38 -54.45
CA GLU A 24 -0.24 6.48 -55.32
C GLU A 24 -1.21 7.42 -54.59
N ILE A 25 -0.75 8.61 -54.22
CA ILE A 25 -1.53 9.59 -53.45
C ILE A 25 -1.47 10.96 -54.14
N GLN A 26 -2.55 11.74 -54.03
CA GLN A 26 -2.52 13.15 -54.47
C GLN A 26 -1.38 13.91 -53.79
N ARG A 27 -0.57 14.62 -54.58
CA ARG A 27 0.59 15.42 -54.17
C ARG A 27 0.28 16.43 -53.06
N SER A 28 -0.94 16.95 -53.00
CA SER A 28 -1.39 17.87 -51.94
C SER A 28 -1.50 17.23 -50.56
N LYS A 29 -1.62 15.89 -50.49
CA LYS A 29 -1.74 15.10 -49.26
C LYS A 29 -0.40 14.49 -48.82
N THR A 30 0.69 14.77 -49.51
CA THR A 30 2.03 14.26 -49.19
C THR A 30 2.94 15.37 -48.66
N LYS A 31 4.12 15.00 -48.12
CA LYS A 31 5.21 15.93 -47.86
C LYS A 31 6.40 15.59 -48.73
N ARG A 32 7.04 16.62 -49.31
CA ARG A 32 8.26 16.46 -50.10
C ARG A 32 9.50 16.74 -49.26
N ILE A 33 10.42 15.79 -49.15
CA ILE A 33 11.70 15.95 -48.44
C ILE A 33 12.79 15.38 -49.33
N GLY A 34 13.81 16.17 -49.69
CA GLY A 34 14.94 15.68 -50.49
C GLY A 34 14.53 15.12 -51.86
N GLY A 35 13.50 15.69 -52.49
CA GLY A 35 13.02 15.28 -53.81
C GLY A 35 11.90 14.23 -53.79
N GLU A 36 11.83 13.40 -52.76
CA GLU A 36 10.88 12.27 -52.59
C GLU A 36 9.59 12.70 -51.88
N TYR A 37 8.50 11.93 -52.06
CA TYR A 37 7.19 12.17 -51.44
C TYR A 37 6.86 11.14 -50.35
N PHE A 38 6.35 11.62 -49.21
CA PHE A 38 6.06 10.84 -48.02
C PHE A 38 4.61 11.04 -47.56
N THR A 39 4.02 10.00 -46.98
CA THR A 39 2.68 10.02 -46.40
C THR A 39 2.72 10.53 -44.95
N PRO A 40 2.06 11.67 -44.62
CA PRO A 40 2.01 12.19 -43.25
C PRO A 40 1.50 11.14 -42.25
N ASN A 41 2.13 11.07 -41.08
CA ASN A 41 1.85 10.13 -39.99
C ASN A 41 2.04 8.64 -40.33
N VAL A 42 2.66 8.34 -41.48
CA VAL A 42 3.03 6.97 -41.88
C VAL A 42 4.54 6.90 -42.07
N SER A 43 5.10 7.75 -42.94
CA SER A 43 6.53 7.77 -43.25
C SER A 43 7.21 9.12 -43.01
N VAL A 44 6.43 10.14 -42.66
CA VAL A 44 6.92 11.44 -42.23
C VAL A 44 6.08 11.94 -41.06
N PHE A 45 6.75 12.41 -40.01
CA PHE A 45 6.13 12.89 -38.78
C PHE A 45 6.52 14.36 -38.55
N ASN A 46 5.53 15.20 -38.24
CA ASN A 46 5.78 16.59 -37.85
C ASN A 46 6.00 16.65 -36.35
N ILE A 47 7.22 16.97 -35.93
CA ILE A 47 7.61 17.04 -34.53
C ILE A 47 8.14 18.44 -34.29
N LYS A 48 7.46 19.22 -33.44
CA LYS A 48 7.79 20.61 -33.12
C LYS A 48 7.94 21.50 -34.37
N GLY A 49 7.05 21.33 -35.35
CA GLY A 49 7.02 22.12 -36.58
C GLY A 49 7.99 21.67 -37.68
N LYS A 50 8.86 20.70 -37.41
CA LYS A 50 9.80 20.13 -38.40
C LYS A 50 9.35 18.74 -38.85
N ASN A 51 9.42 18.47 -40.15
CA ASN A 51 9.09 17.16 -40.71
C ASN A 51 10.33 16.26 -40.68
N TYR A 52 10.18 15.08 -40.09
CA TYR A 52 11.21 14.05 -40.03
C TYR A 52 10.72 12.79 -40.75
N ARG A 53 11.58 12.20 -41.57
CA ARG A 53 11.34 10.88 -42.17
C ARG A 53 11.28 9.83 -41.05
N ILE A 54 10.47 8.79 -41.19
CA ILE A 54 10.39 7.66 -40.22
C ILE A 54 11.75 7.00 -39.99
N THR A 55 12.60 7.00 -41.02
CA THR A 55 13.97 6.47 -41.01
C THR A 55 15.00 7.45 -40.43
N SER A 56 14.60 8.66 -40.04
CA SER A 56 15.51 9.66 -39.48
C SER A 56 16.04 9.20 -38.12
N PRO A 57 17.38 9.13 -37.91
CA PRO A 57 17.95 8.74 -36.62
C PRO A 57 17.70 9.76 -35.50
N ALA A 58 17.24 10.96 -35.85
CA ALA A 58 16.88 12.02 -34.91
C ALA A 58 15.52 11.80 -34.21
N ILE A 59 14.70 10.84 -34.68
CA ILE A 59 13.41 10.54 -34.08
C ILE A 59 13.33 9.06 -33.69
N ALA A 60 12.47 8.76 -32.73
CA ALA A 60 12.16 7.39 -32.35
C ALA A 60 10.70 7.28 -31.91
N TYR A 61 10.11 6.10 -32.10
CA TYR A 61 8.76 5.79 -31.62
C TYR A 61 8.82 5.57 -30.11
N ASP A 62 8.13 6.42 -29.36
CA ASP A 62 8.04 6.37 -27.91
C ASP A 62 6.94 5.39 -27.49
N TYR A 63 7.31 4.19 -27.06
CA TYR A 63 6.34 3.20 -26.61
C TYR A 63 5.60 3.60 -25.32
N THR A 64 6.05 4.64 -24.60
CA THR A 64 5.28 5.17 -23.47
C THR A 64 4.08 5.98 -23.95
N THR A 65 4.26 6.81 -24.97
CA THR A 65 3.23 7.77 -25.41
C THR A 65 2.47 7.32 -26.66
N GLY A 66 3.00 6.36 -27.41
CA GLY A 66 2.40 5.88 -28.66
C GLY A 66 2.67 6.82 -29.84
N GLU A 67 3.68 7.69 -29.77
CA GLU A 67 3.96 8.72 -30.76
C GLU A 67 5.44 8.78 -31.14
N TYR A 68 5.77 9.30 -32.33
CA TYR A 68 7.14 9.60 -32.71
C TYR A 68 7.61 10.91 -32.07
N ARG A 69 8.79 10.87 -31.43
CA ARG A 69 9.38 12.01 -30.73
C ARG A 69 10.85 12.18 -31.10
N LEU A 70 11.44 13.32 -30.75
CA LEU A 70 12.88 13.52 -30.87
C LEU A 70 13.60 12.51 -29.99
N LYS A 71 14.65 11.87 -30.52
CA LYS A 71 15.37 10.79 -29.85
C LYS A 71 15.95 11.22 -28.49
N GLU A 72 16.36 12.48 -28.38
CA GLU A 72 16.85 13.09 -27.13
C GLU A 72 15.77 13.20 -26.03
N GLU A 73 14.48 13.14 -26.38
CA GLU A 73 13.35 13.15 -25.45
C GLU A 73 12.91 11.74 -25.01
N VAL A 74 13.45 10.70 -25.65
CA VAL A 74 13.16 9.28 -25.36
C VAL A 74 14.47 8.55 -24.99
N PRO A 75 15.05 8.87 -23.83
CA PRO A 75 16.44 8.51 -23.53
C PRO A 75 16.66 7.02 -23.28
N TYR A 76 15.59 6.22 -23.16
CA TYR A 76 15.68 4.80 -22.84
C TYR A 76 15.48 3.94 -24.08
N TYR A 77 16.35 2.94 -24.22
CA TYR A 77 16.23 1.87 -25.22
C TYR A 77 16.22 0.53 -24.49
N GLY A 78 15.17 -0.26 -24.67
CA GLY A 78 14.98 -1.50 -23.91
C GLY A 78 13.77 -2.30 -24.38
N VAL A 79 13.27 -3.21 -23.53
CA VAL A 79 12.18 -4.12 -23.90
C VAL A 79 10.83 -3.43 -23.78
N VAL A 80 10.12 -3.38 -24.90
CA VAL A 80 8.81 -2.70 -25.05
C VAL A 80 7.66 -3.67 -25.32
N GLY A 81 7.95 -4.97 -25.46
CA GLY A 81 6.96 -6.03 -25.61
C GLY A 81 7.62 -7.37 -25.92
N PHE A 82 6.81 -8.36 -26.29
CA PHE A 82 7.27 -9.67 -26.75
C PHE A 82 6.59 -10.02 -28.07
N VAL A 83 7.33 -10.64 -28.99
CA VAL A 83 6.82 -11.19 -30.24
C VAL A 83 7.30 -12.64 -30.29
N ASP A 84 6.37 -13.58 -30.36
CA ASP A 84 6.66 -15.03 -30.36
C ASP A 84 7.56 -15.47 -29.18
N GLY A 85 7.28 -14.91 -27.99
CA GLY A 85 8.05 -15.17 -26.77
C GLY A 85 9.41 -14.45 -26.70
N GLN A 86 9.85 -13.79 -27.78
CA GLN A 86 11.11 -13.07 -27.83
C GLN A 86 10.94 -11.59 -27.47
N PRO A 87 11.87 -10.98 -26.69
CA PRO A 87 11.79 -9.58 -26.35
C PRO A 87 11.87 -8.66 -27.57
N LYS A 88 10.91 -7.73 -27.69
CA LYS A 88 10.92 -6.65 -28.67
C LYS A 88 11.63 -5.43 -28.08
N LEU A 89 12.70 -4.97 -28.71
CA LEU A 89 13.42 -3.76 -28.30
C LEU A 89 12.84 -2.49 -28.95
N GLY A 90 12.84 -1.39 -28.21
CA GLY A 90 12.32 -0.10 -28.65
C GLY A 90 12.68 1.05 -27.70
N TYR A 91 12.31 2.27 -28.11
CA TYR A 91 12.56 3.49 -27.33
C TYR A 91 11.37 3.85 -26.45
N PHE A 92 11.62 4.46 -25.30
CA PHE A 92 10.55 4.97 -24.44
C PHE A 92 11.01 6.14 -23.57
N SER A 93 10.12 7.08 -23.29
CA SER A 93 10.45 8.32 -22.57
C SER A 93 10.42 8.19 -21.05
N VAL A 94 9.64 7.26 -20.50
CA VAL A 94 9.45 7.13 -19.05
C VAL A 94 10.07 5.83 -18.54
N PHE A 95 11.30 5.91 -18.05
CA PHE A 95 11.89 4.87 -17.19
C PHE A 95 11.77 5.31 -15.74
N LYS A 96 10.84 4.69 -15.03
CA LYS A 96 10.57 4.95 -13.60
C LYS A 96 11.52 4.21 -12.66
N GLY A 97 12.74 3.91 -13.09
CA GLY A 97 13.63 2.98 -12.39
C GLY A 97 13.08 1.54 -12.36
N GLY A 98 12.39 1.15 -13.44
CA GLY A 98 11.81 -0.17 -13.62
C GLY A 98 12.86 -1.29 -13.60
N PRO A 99 12.44 -2.56 -13.46
CA PRO A 99 13.37 -3.68 -13.46
C PRO A 99 14.06 -3.80 -14.81
N ASN A 100 15.29 -4.30 -14.83
CA ASN A 100 15.92 -4.72 -16.07
C ASN A 100 15.45 -6.14 -16.43
N ILE A 101 15.47 -6.43 -17.72
CA ILE A 101 15.38 -7.80 -18.23
C ILE A 101 16.75 -8.20 -18.77
N THR A 102 17.23 -9.34 -18.28
CA THR A 102 18.50 -9.93 -18.68
C THR A 102 18.23 -10.83 -19.89
N ILE A 103 18.81 -10.46 -21.03
CA ILE A 103 18.70 -11.17 -22.30
C ILE A 103 20.08 -11.67 -22.69
N THR A 104 20.18 -12.96 -23.03
CA THR A 104 21.37 -13.48 -23.69
C THR A 104 21.26 -13.16 -25.18
N ASP A 105 22.21 -12.44 -25.73
CA ASP A 105 22.21 -12.13 -27.16
C ASP A 105 22.68 -13.33 -28.02
N TYR A 106 22.68 -13.15 -29.35
CA TYR A 106 23.07 -14.18 -30.31
C TYR A 106 24.51 -14.69 -30.15
N ASN A 107 25.38 -13.92 -29.48
CA ASN A 107 26.77 -14.31 -29.22
C ASN A 107 26.93 -15.03 -27.87
N GLY A 108 25.84 -15.24 -27.14
CA GLY A 108 25.88 -15.79 -25.78
C GLY A 108 26.21 -14.76 -24.71
N GLU A 109 26.33 -13.47 -25.06
CA GLU A 109 26.62 -12.41 -24.08
C GLU A 109 25.36 -12.02 -23.32
N VAL A 110 25.50 -11.88 -22.00
CA VAL A 110 24.41 -11.48 -21.12
C VAL A 110 24.30 -9.95 -21.11
N LYS A 111 23.20 -9.41 -21.63
CA LYS A 111 22.89 -7.98 -21.66
C LYS A 111 21.68 -7.65 -20.80
N ASN A 112 21.71 -6.50 -20.13
CA ASN A 112 20.59 -6.00 -19.35
C ASN A 112 19.91 -4.86 -20.10
N TYR A 113 18.63 -5.00 -20.37
CA TYR A 113 17.82 -3.98 -21.00
C TYR A 113 16.81 -3.43 -20.00
N PRO A 114 16.60 -2.11 -19.95
CA PRO A 114 15.46 -1.50 -19.27
C PRO A 114 14.14 -2.13 -19.75
N LEU A 115 13.25 -2.52 -18.83
CA LEU A 115 11.91 -2.98 -19.17
C LEU A 115 10.91 -1.82 -19.11
N LEU A 116 10.12 -1.62 -20.16
CA LEU A 116 9.08 -0.58 -20.20
C LEU A 116 8.05 -0.76 -19.08
N SER A 117 7.56 -1.98 -18.89
CA SER A 117 6.62 -2.34 -17.82
C SER A 117 6.64 -3.84 -17.57
N THR A 118 6.52 -4.27 -16.32
CA THR A 118 6.33 -5.69 -15.98
C THR A 118 5.04 -6.26 -16.56
N LYS A 119 4.05 -5.42 -16.87
CA LYS A 119 2.77 -5.84 -17.46
C LYS A 119 2.89 -6.39 -18.88
N ILE A 120 3.99 -6.11 -19.58
CA ILE A 120 4.21 -6.64 -20.94
C ILE A 120 4.78 -8.05 -20.93
N ILE A 121 5.27 -8.52 -19.77
CA ILE A 121 5.74 -9.89 -19.59
C ILE A 121 4.50 -10.78 -19.43
N SER A 122 4.27 -11.67 -20.39
CA SER A 122 3.18 -12.66 -20.27
C SER A 122 3.48 -13.65 -19.16
N GLU A 123 2.45 -14.17 -18.50
CA GLU A 123 2.60 -15.21 -17.48
C GLU A 123 3.26 -16.49 -18.05
N ASP A 124 2.96 -16.77 -19.32
CA ASP A 124 3.52 -17.88 -20.09
C ASP A 124 4.97 -17.65 -20.55
N SER A 125 5.53 -16.45 -20.33
CA SER A 125 6.93 -16.19 -20.68
C SER A 125 7.89 -17.00 -19.78
N GLU A 126 9.02 -17.37 -20.37
CA GLU A 126 10.13 -18.03 -19.64
C GLU A 126 10.87 -17.07 -18.69
N TYR A 127 10.65 -15.76 -18.85
CA TYR A 127 11.25 -14.74 -18.02
C TYR A 127 10.60 -14.73 -16.64
N LYS A 128 11.36 -15.15 -15.64
CA LYS A 128 10.93 -15.08 -14.24
C LYS A 128 11.71 -14.00 -13.52
N GLU A 129 11.06 -13.38 -12.55
CA GLU A 129 11.70 -12.38 -11.70
C GLU A 129 12.71 -13.04 -10.76
N ASP A 130 13.94 -12.55 -10.77
CA ASP A 130 14.95 -12.84 -9.77
C ASP A 130 14.69 -11.97 -8.53
N LEU A 131 14.13 -12.57 -7.50
CA LEU A 131 13.79 -11.89 -6.24
C LEU A 131 14.99 -11.26 -5.52
N SER A 132 16.22 -11.64 -5.86
CA SER A 132 17.43 -11.05 -5.28
C SER A 132 17.79 -9.68 -5.89
N THR A 133 17.30 -9.39 -7.10
CA THR A 133 17.61 -8.15 -7.84
C THR A 133 16.37 -7.40 -8.31
N GLY A 134 15.21 -8.06 -8.35
CA GLY A 134 13.99 -7.58 -9.02
C GLY A 134 14.04 -7.66 -10.55
N ASN A 135 15.14 -8.10 -11.15
CA ASN A 135 15.29 -8.19 -12.61
C ASN A 135 14.65 -9.46 -13.15
N PHE A 136 14.22 -9.44 -14.42
CA PHE A 136 13.62 -10.59 -15.09
C PHE A 136 14.67 -11.33 -15.92
N ARG A 137 14.73 -12.67 -15.81
CA ARG A 137 15.66 -13.50 -16.58
C ARG A 137 15.11 -14.90 -16.83
N ILE A 138 15.65 -15.59 -17.84
CA ILE A 138 15.40 -17.01 -18.06
C ILE A 138 16.32 -17.80 -17.11
N PHE A 139 15.74 -18.74 -16.35
CA PHE A 139 16.51 -19.64 -15.48
C PHE A 139 16.79 -20.94 -16.24
N LYS A 140 18.04 -21.43 -16.18
CA LYS A 140 18.39 -22.75 -16.75
C LYS A 140 17.54 -23.84 -16.08
N GLU A 141 17.06 -24.82 -16.86
CA GLU A 141 16.36 -25.99 -16.31
C GLU A 141 17.18 -26.64 -15.18
N GLY A 142 16.53 -26.93 -14.05
CA GLY A 142 17.18 -27.46 -12.84
C GLY A 142 17.91 -26.40 -11.99
N GLY A 143 18.05 -25.16 -12.47
CA GLY A 143 18.50 -24.03 -11.67
C GLY A 143 17.48 -23.75 -10.58
N LYS A 144 17.78 -24.14 -9.34
CA LYS A 144 16.92 -23.81 -8.20
C LYS A 144 16.73 -22.30 -8.18
N ASN A 145 15.48 -21.86 -8.29
CA ASN A 145 15.07 -20.51 -7.95
C ASN A 145 15.14 -20.40 -6.42
N VAL A 146 16.35 -20.49 -5.86
CA VAL A 146 16.57 -20.39 -4.43
C VAL A 146 16.15 -18.97 -4.08
N LYS A 147 15.13 -18.83 -3.23
CA LYS A 147 14.76 -17.57 -2.54
C LYS A 147 15.94 -17.12 -1.67
N THR A 148 17.05 -16.75 -2.29
CA THR A 148 18.14 -16.09 -1.60
C THR A 148 17.74 -14.63 -1.53
N LEU A 149 17.07 -14.26 -0.44
CA LEU A 149 16.78 -12.86 -0.14
C LEU A 149 18.10 -12.12 0.05
N LYS A 150 18.67 -11.59 -1.04
CA LYS A 150 19.86 -10.74 -0.96
C LYS A 150 19.40 -9.31 -0.74
N THR A 151 19.95 -8.69 0.31
CA THR A 151 19.85 -7.25 0.48
C THR A 151 20.77 -6.60 -0.55
N TYR A 152 20.22 -5.82 -1.50
CA TYR A 152 21.04 -4.95 -2.32
C TYR A 152 21.13 -3.57 -1.65
N SER A 153 22.22 -2.84 -1.92
CA SER A 153 22.46 -1.54 -1.26
C SER A 153 21.49 -0.48 -1.81
N ILE A 154 20.45 -0.14 -1.04
CA ILE A 154 19.62 1.04 -1.31
C ILE A 154 20.36 2.29 -0.83
N GLY A 155 21.42 2.70 -1.52
CA GLY A 155 22.13 3.97 -1.29
C GLY A 155 22.32 4.40 0.17
N ILE A 156 22.27 5.71 0.42
CA ILE A 156 22.25 6.27 1.79
C ILE A 156 20.80 6.35 2.26
N LEU A 157 20.43 5.48 3.20
CA LEU A 157 19.12 5.51 3.84
C LEU A 157 19.08 6.50 5.02
N HIS A 158 17.96 7.23 5.11
CA HIS A 158 17.65 8.13 6.21
C HIS A 158 16.85 7.40 7.31
N TYR A 159 16.83 8.00 8.50
CA TYR A 159 16.07 7.55 9.66
C TYR A 159 14.65 8.13 9.76
N ASN A 160 14.31 9.08 8.89
CA ASN A 160 13.08 9.87 8.95
C ASN A 160 12.42 9.96 7.57
N ALA A 161 11.12 9.70 7.50
CA ALA A 161 10.27 10.00 6.36
C ALA A 161 9.67 11.42 6.47
N ASN A 162 10.50 12.45 6.44
CA ASN A 162 10.07 13.85 6.50
C ASN A 162 10.29 14.58 5.17
N ALA A 163 9.83 15.84 5.09
CA ALA A 163 9.93 16.66 3.88
C ALA A 163 11.38 16.95 3.46
N GLN A 164 12.35 16.84 4.37
CA GLN A 164 13.77 17.03 4.10
C GLN A 164 14.41 15.79 3.46
N ASN A 165 13.73 14.65 3.46
CA ASN A 165 14.20 13.43 2.80
C ASN A 165 13.85 13.47 1.29
N PRO A 166 14.84 13.61 0.38
CA PRO A 166 14.57 13.72 -1.06
C PRO A 166 13.89 12.48 -1.66
N LEU A 167 14.08 11.31 -1.05
CA LEU A 167 13.43 10.08 -1.44
C LEU A 167 11.92 10.15 -1.22
N VAL A 168 11.48 10.68 -0.07
CA VAL A 168 10.04 10.87 0.23
C VAL A 168 9.38 11.77 -0.80
N ALA A 169 10.01 12.90 -1.14
CA ALA A 169 9.47 13.82 -2.15
C ALA A 169 9.37 13.16 -3.54
N SER A 170 10.37 12.35 -3.92
CA SER A 170 10.41 11.64 -5.20
C SER A 170 9.36 10.55 -5.29
N VAL A 171 9.25 9.71 -4.25
CA VAL A 171 8.23 8.67 -4.12
C VAL A 171 6.84 9.28 -4.14
N LYS A 172 6.59 10.33 -3.37
CA LYS A 172 5.29 11.02 -3.33
C LYS A 172 4.89 11.55 -4.70
N LYS A 173 5.79 12.28 -5.37
CA LYS A 173 5.55 12.84 -6.71
C LYS A 173 5.26 11.74 -7.73
N HIS A 174 5.97 10.61 -7.66
CA HIS A 174 5.71 9.47 -8.53
C HIS A 174 4.36 8.84 -8.22
N PHE A 175 4.10 8.52 -6.96
CA PHE A 175 2.86 7.88 -6.53
C PHE A 175 1.63 8.69 -6.93
N GLU A 176 1.65 10.02 -6.74
CA GLU A 176 0.55 10.91 -7.14
C GLU A 176 0.25 10.83 -8.65
N LYS A 177 1.29 10.80 -9.48
CA LYS A 177 1.18 10.73 -10.95
C LYS A 177 0.91 9.32 -11.47
N ASN A 178 1.24 8.28 -10.71
CA ASN A 178 1.12 6.91 -11.16
C ASN A 178 -0.34 6.43 -11.12
N GLY A 179 -0.77 5.75 -12.18
CA GLY A 179 -2.04 5.04 -12.19
C GLY A 179 -1.90 3.68 -11.50
N LEU A 180 -2.58 3.49 -10.37
CA LEU A 180 -2.72 2.17 -9.75
C LEU A 180 -4.04 1.54 -10.19
N PHE A 181 -4.01 0.26 -10.53
CA PHE A 181 -5.21 -0.52 -10.75
C PHE A 181 -5.95 -0.66 -9.41
N ILE A 182 -7.16 -0.13 -9.31
CA ILE A 182 -7.96 -0.17 -8.08
C ILE A 182 -8.89 -1.37 -8.13
N SER A 183 -8.69 -2.33 -7.21
CA SER A 183 -9.57 -3.48 -7.06
C SER A 183 -10.93 -3.09 -6.47
N LYS A 184 -11.95 -3.95 -6.65
CA LYS A 184 -13.27 -3.71 -6.07
C LYS A 184 -13.25 -3.62 -4.55
N LEU A 185 -12.42 -4.43 -3.90
CA LEU A 185 -12.20 -4.35 -2.46
C LEU A 185 -11.64 -2.99 -2.05
N ALA A 186 -10.64 -2.48 -2.79
CA ALA A 186 -10.05 -1.18 -2.51
C ALA A 186 -11.01 -0.02 -2.76
N GLU A 187 -11.91 -0.11 -3.75
CA GLU A 187 -13.00 0.85 -3.92
C GLU A 187 -13.89 0.88 -2.67
N VAL A 188 -14.43 -0.28 -2.30
CA VAL A 188 -15.41 -0.41 -1.22
C VAL A 188 -14.81 0.03 0.13
N LEU A 189 -13.62 -0.47 0.49
CA LEU A 189 -12.97 -0.07 1.74
C LEU A 189 -12.44 1.36 1.70
N GLY A 190 -12.05 1.85 0.51
CA GLY A 190 -11.54 3.20 0.33
C GLY A 190 -12.57 4.27 0.68
N ASP A 191 -13.83 4.03 0.31
CA ASP A 191 -14.95 4.92 0.64
C ASP A 191 -15.27 4.87 2.15
N CYS A 192 -14.98 3.75 2.81
CA CYS A 192 -15.15 3.57 4.26
C CYS A 192 -14.06 4.21 5.12
N LEU A 193 -13.01 4.80 4.54
CA LEU A 193 -11.96 5.50 5.30
C LEU A 193 -12.40 6.87 5.81
N ASN A 194 -13.59 7.35 5.41
CA ASN A 194 -14.03 8.71 5.64
C ASN A 194 -12.97 9.70 5.11
N ASN A 195 -12.75 10.83 5.79
CA ASN A 195 -11.72 11.79 5.43
C ASN A 195 -10.34 11.48 6.03
N TYR A 196 -10.13 10.33 6.70
CA TYR A 196 -8.86 10.04 7.34
C TYR A 196 -7.76 9.77 6.31
N SER A 197 -6.56 10.28 6.59
CA SER A 197 -5.33 9.84 5.93
C SER A 197 -4.55 8.92 6.86
N PHE A 198 -3.72 8.03 6.32
CA PHE A 198 -2.90 7.14 7.14
C PHE A 198 -1.50 6.93 6.55
N GLY A 199 -0.54 6.61 7.39
CA GLY A 199 0.78 6.11 7.01
C GLY A 199 1.10 4.85 7.79
N ILE A 200 1.80 3.90 7.19
CA ILE A 200 2.17 2.63 7.84
C ILE A 200 3.68 2.46 7.82
N GLU A 201 4.25 2.13 8.99
CA GLU A 201 5.64 1.70 9.16
C GLU A 201 5.65 0.18 9.30
N PHE A 202 6.32 -0.51 8.38
CA PHE A 202 6.52 -1.96 8.41
C PHE A 202 7.97 -2.25 8.78
N GLU A 203 8.19 -2.79 9.97
CA GLU A 203 9.51 -3.30 10.35
C GLU A 203 9.75 -4.65 9.67
N THR A 204 10.96 -4.84 9.14
CA THR A 204 11.38 -6.10 8.51
C THR A 204 12.65 -6.61 9.18
N ASN A 205 12.90 -7.91 9.14
CA ASN A 205 14.16 -8.50 9.59
C ASN A 205 15.16 -8.58 8.43
N ASN A 206 14.71 -9.01 7.25
CA ASN A 206 15.57 -9.13 6.08
C ASN A 206 14.79 -8.89 4.77
N GLY A 207 15.54 -8.75 3.68
CA GLY A 207 15.03 -8.64 2.33
C GLY A 207 14.93 -7.20 1.83
N THR A 208 14.62 -7.04 0.55
CA THR A 208 14.57 -5.71 -0.08
C THR A 208 13.54 -5.65 -1.18
N ILE A 209 12.57 -4.73 -1.07
CA ILE A 209 11.59 -4.52 -2.14
C ILE A 209 12.29 -3.82 -3.32
N PRO A 210 12.09 -4.28 -4.57
CA PRO A 210 12.58 -3.59 -5.76
C PRO A 210 12.15 -2.12 -5.83
N TYR A 211 13.07 -1.25 -6.24
CA TYR A 211 12.87 0.21 -6.19
C TYR A 211 11.63 0.69 -6.97
N TYR A 212 11.32 0.09 -8.11
CA TYR A 212 10.12 0.45 -8.88
C TYR A 212 8.82 0.18 -8.11
N LYS A 213 8.77 -0.91 -7.33
CA LYS A 213 7.61 -1.26 -6.48
C LYS A 213 7.44 -0.31 -5.31
N VAL A 214 8.57 0.10 -4.72
CA VAL A 214 8.63 1.12 -3.68
C VAL A 214 7.99 2.42 -4.17
N PHE A 215 8.34 2.87 -5.38
CA PHE A 215 7.77 4.08 -5.98
C PHE A 215 6.29 3.91 -6.33
N ASP A 216 5.93 2.81 -6.99
CA ASP A 216 4.56 2.56 -7.44
C ASP A 216 3.55 2.53 -6.29
N ASN A 217 3.97 2.03 -5.13
CA ASN A 217 3.10 1.88 -3.96
C ASN A 217 3.29 2.99 -2.90
N GLY A 218 4.11 4.01 -3.16
CA GLY A 218 4.28 5.13 -2.23
C GLY A 218 5.03 4.72 -0.95
N LEU A 219 5.92 3.74 -1.05
CA LEU A 219 6.72 3.22 0.06
C LEU A 219 8.09 3.90 0.10
N VAL A 220 8.69 4.02 1.28
CA VAL A 220 10.00 4.64 1.47
C VAL A 220 10.82 3.74 2.39
N PRO A 221 11.94 3.15 1.93
CA PRO A 221 12.84 2.43 2.81
C PRO A 221 13.60 3.42 3.71
N LEU A 222 13.63 3.11 5.00
CA LEU A 222 14.34 3.84 6.04
C LEU A 222 15.24 2.90 6.84
N LYS A 223 16.18 3.49 7.59
CA LYS A 223 16.91 2.75 8.62
C LYS A 223 16.02 2.59 9.85
N ASP A 224 15.82 1.35 10.29
CA ASP A 224 15.22 1.09 11.58
C ASP A 224 16.27 1.27 12.68
N GLY A 225 16.02 2.20 13.60
CA GLY A 225 16.90 2.43 14.76
C GLY A 225 16.60 1.53 15.96
N SER A 226 15.43 0.90 15.99
CA SER A 226 14.93 0.04 17.07
C SER A 226 15.41 -1.40 16.94
N LEU A 227 15.60 -1.88 15.71
CA LEU A 227 16.06 -3.24 15.46
C LEU A 227 17.56 -3.27 15.21
N LYS A 228 18.28 -4.05 16.01
CA LYS A 228 19.70 -4.36 15.78
C LYS A 228 19.84 -5.87 15.60
N LEU A 229 20.22 -6.30 14.40
CA LEU A 229 20.47 -7.71 14.15
C LEU A 229 21.73 -8.16 14.90
N ALA A 230 21.82 -9.47 15.18
CA ALA A 230 23.01 -10.07 15.81
C ALA A 230 24.30 -9.81 15.00
N SER A 231 24.18 -9.57 13.69
CA SER A 231 25.27 -9.20 12.78
C SER A 231 25.75 -7.75 12.94
N GLY A 232 25.10 -6.93 13.77
CA GLY A 232 25.37 -5.49 13.90
C GLY A 232 24.76 -4.63 12.79
N LYS A 233 24.07 -5.24 11.80
CA LYS A 233 23.36 -4.54 10.73
C LYS A 233 21.98 -4.07 11.22
N TYR A 234 21.59 -2.87 10.82
CA TYR A 234 20.22 -2.37 10.98
C TYR A 234 19.37 -2.86 9.81
N PRO A 235 18.22 -3.52 10.06
CA PRO A 235 17.33 -3.90 8.99
C PRO A 235 16.55 -2.68 8.47
N TYR A 236 15.70 -2.91 7.47
CA TYR A 236 14.90 -1.85 6.88
C TYR A 236 13.54 -1.72 7.57
N GLU A 237 13.16 -0.48 7.81
CA GLU A 237 11.77 -0.08 8.04
C GLU A 237 11.23 0.44 6.71
N TYR A 238 10.06 -0.03 6.29
CA TYR A 238 9.38 0.48 5.11
C TYR A 238 8.21 1.34 5.54
N THR A 239 8.30 2.64 5.28
CA THR A 239 7.28 3.61 5.69
C THR A 239 6.54 4.11 4.46
N THR A 240 5.22 4.11 4.50
CA THR A 240 4.45 4.73 3.41
C THR A 240 4.53 6.25 3.51
N ILE A 241 4.43 6.94 2.37
CA ILE A 241 3.96 8.32 2.36
C ILE A 241 2.54 8.39 2.97
N PRO A 242 2.00 9.57 3.31
CA PRO A 242 0.59 9.67 3.67
C PRO A 242 -0.32 9.18 2.53
N LEU A 243 -1.12 8.17 2.83
CA LEU A 243 -2.09 7.53 1.94
C LEU A 243 -3.52 7.91 2.33
N ASN A 244 -4.45 7.81 1.38
CA ASN A 244 -5.89 7.98 1.62
C ASN A 244 -6.73 7.29 0.53
N GLY A 245 -8.02 7.11 0.85
CA GLY A 245 -9.04 6.61 -0.07
C GLY A 245 -8.70 5.27 -0.74
N LYS A 246 -9.38 5.00 -1.85
CA LYS A 246 -9.22 3.74 -2.61
C LYS A 246 -7.80 3.47 -3.10
N LYS A 247 -7.06 4.51 -3.46
CA LYS A 247 -5.66 4.39 -3.91
C LYS A 247 -4.74 3.98 -2.76
N GLY A 248 -4.97 4.53 -1.56
CA GLY A 248 -4.25 4.14 -0.35
C GLY A 248 -4.51 2.69 0.05
N ILE A 249 -5.76 2.24 0.02
CA ILE A 249 -6.09 0.83 0.30
C ILE A 249 -5.39 -0.10 -0.69
N GLN A 250 -5.47 0.22 -1.99
CA GLN A 250 -4.81 -0.61 -3.00
C GLN A 250 -3.29 -0.65 -2.81
N ALA A 251 -2.67 0.47 -2.43
CA ALA A 251 -1.25 0.51 -2.11
C ALA A 251 -0.91 -0.43 -0.95
N ILE A 252 -1.70 -0.46 0.13
CA ILE A 252 -1.49 -1.42 1.23
C ILE A 252 -1.53 -2.86 0.74
N LEU A 253 -2.55 -3.22 -0.07
CA LEU A 253 -2.68 -4.58 -0.62
C LEU A 253 -1.43 -4.99 -1.39
N ASN A 254 -0.93 -4.10 -2.27
CA ASN A 254 0.27 -4.34 -3.05
C ASN A 254 1.53 -4.41 -2.16
N ILE A 255 1.64 -3.53 -1.16
CA ILE A 255 2.78 -3.49 -0.22
C ILE A 255 2.87 -4.79 0.57
N CYS A 256 1.74 -5.27 1.10
CA CYS A 256 1.69 -6.53 1.84
C CYS A 256 2.10 -7.73 0.96
N GLU A 257 1.66 -7.74 -0.30
CA GLU A 257 2.09 -8.76 -1.28
C GLU A 257 3.60 -8.68 -1.56
N ASP A 258 4.12 -7.46 -1.79
CA ASP A 258 5.54 -7.24 -2.04
C ASP A 258 6.40 -7.61 -0.82
N LEU A 259 6.02 -7.17 0.39
CA LEU A 259 6.72 -7.55 1.62
C LEU A 259 6.74 -9.06 1.81
N SER A 260 5.61 -9.75 1.59
CA SER A 260 5.53 -11.22 1.66
C SER A 260 6.44 -11.94 0.65
N ARG A 261 6.78 -11.26 -0.45
CA ARG A 261 7.59 -11.83 -1.53
C ARG A 261 9.08 -11.53 -1.37
N TYR A 262 9.42 -10.32 -0.93
CA TYR A 262 10.80 -9.82 -0.92
C TYR A 262 11.39 -9.66 0.47
N CYS A 263 10.60 -9.80 1.53
CA CYS A 263 11.03 -9.55 2.90
C CYS A 263 10.66 -10.71 3.82
N THR A 264 11.28 -10.71 5.00
CA THR A 264 10.88 -11.53 6.14
C THR A 264 10.74 -10.63 7.37
N PHE A 265 9.91 -11.05 8.31
CA PHE A 265 9.77 -10.43 9.63
C PHE A 265 9.81 -11.54 10.69
N ASP A 266 9.99 -11.15 11.95
CA ASP A 266 9.88 -12.05 13.08
C ASP A 266 9.20 -11.37 14.27
N ARG A 267 9.23 -12.00 15.44
CA ARG A 267 8.57 -11.51 16.66
C ARG A 267 9.10 -10.16 17.17
N THR A 268 10.29 -9.75 16.73
CA THR A 268 10.88 -8.46 17.11
C THR A 268 10.31 -7.32 16.26
N CYS A 269 9.80 -7.62 15.07
CA CYS A 269 9.18 -6.65 14.18
C CYS A 269 7.77 -6.23 14.68
N SER A 270 7.43 -4.98 14.42
CA SER A 270 6.12 -4.36 14.67
C SER A 270 5.59 -3.68 13.40
N ALA A 271 4.30 -3.36 13.43
CA ALA A 271 3.68 -2.49 12.42
C ALA A 271 3.04 -1.31 13.14
N HIS A 272 3.39 -0.08 12.73
CA HIS A 272 2.80 1.14 13.30
C HIS A 272 1.93 1.82 12.26
N ILE A 273 0.78 2.35 12.69
CA ILE A 273 -0.12 3.09 11.81
C ILE A 273 -0.30 4.49 12.36
N HIS A 274 0.06 5.49 11.56
CA HIS A 274 -0.16 6.90 11.82
C HIS A 274 -1.46 7.33 11.16
N PHE A 275 -2.34 8.01 11.90
CA PHE A 275 -3.60 8.55 11.39
C PHE A 275 -3.55 10.08 11.37
N GLY A 276 -3.81 10.67 10.21
CA GLY A 276 -3.90 12.11 9.98
C GLY A 276 -5.31 12.54 9.55
N ASN A 277 -5.49 13.84 9.38
CA ASN A 277 -6.81 14.47 9.20
C ASN A 277 -7.80 14.10 10.34
N ILE A 278 -7.27 14.07 11.55
CA ILE A 278 -8.00 13.83 12.79
C ILE A 278 -8.30 15.16 13.47
N ARG A 279 -9.30 15.16 14.36
CA ARG A 279 -9.56 16.28 15.26
C ARG A 279 -8.40 16.42 16.26
N LEU A 280 -8.00 17.64 16.59
CA LEU A 280 -6.80 17.92 17.40
C LEU A 280 -7.03 19.01 18.47
N ASP A 281 -8.26 19.27 18.90
CA ASP A 281 -8.46 20.14 20.06
C ASP A 281 -8.24 19.40 21.39
N LYS A 282 -8.04 20.18 22.44
CA LYS A 282 -7.75 19.72 23.80
C LYS A 282 -8.81 18.72 24.31
N VAL A 283 -10.08 18.99 24.03
CA VAL A 283 -11.21 18.19 24.53
C VAL A 283 -11.22 16.83 23.85
N TYR A 284 -11.03 16.81 22.53
CA TYR A 284 -10.91 15.57 21.77
C TYR A 284 -9.75 14.70 22.25
N LEU A 285 -8.55 15.27 22.45
CA LEU A 285 -7.39 14.48 22.89
C LEU A 285 -7.56 13.91 24.30
N LEU A 286 -8.20 14.66 25.20
CA LEU A 286 -8.57 14.15 26.53
C LEU A 286 -9.56 12.99 26.43
N ALA A 287 -10.60 13.12 25.60
CA ALA A 287 -11.59 12.07 25.38
C ALA A 287 -10.95 10.83 24.74
N TYR A 288 -10.13 11.00 23.71
CA TYR A 288 -9.44 9.89 23.05
C TYR A 288 -8.50 9.16 24.02
N TYR A 289 -7.73 9.89 24.84
CA TYR A 289 -6.89 9.27 25.87
C TYR A 289 -7.72 8.41 26.83
N GLN A 290 -8.86 8.92 27.29
CA GLN A 290 -9.77 8.20 28.19
C GLN A 290 -10.42 6.98 27.51
N LEU A 291 -10.84 7.10 26.26
CA LEU A 291 -11.39 5.97 25.50
C LEU A 291 -10.38 4.82 25.41
N ILE A 292 -9.14 5.13 25.04
CA ILE A 292 -8.08 4.12 24.93
C ILE A 292 -7.78 3.49 26.30
N ARG A 293 -7.79 4.28 27.37
CA ARG A 293 -7.68 3.76 28.75
C ARG A 293 -8.77 2.75 29.10
N ILE A 294 -10.00 2.95 28.64
CA ILE A 294 -11.13 2.05 28.87
C ILE A 294 -10.96 0.75 28.09
N VAL A 295 -10.53 0.82 26.82
CA VAL A 295 -10.53 -0.34 25.91
C VAL A 295 -9.19 -1.04 25.73
N GLN A 296 -8.08 -0.47 26.21
CA GLN A 296 -6.74 -1.02 25.97
C GLN A 296 -6.60 -2.48 26.42
N ASP A 297 -7.22 -2.89 27.53
CA ASP A 297 -7.16 -4.28 27.98
C ASP A 297 -7.80 -5.25 26.99
N GLN A 298 -8.81 -4.80 26.25
CA GLN A 298 -9.41 -5.56 25.15
C GLN A 298 -8.48 -5.57 23.93
N MET A 299 -7.80 -4.46 23.62
CA MET A 299 -6.82 -4.38 22.53
C MET A 299 -5.64 -5.33 22.75
N PHE A 300 -5.11 -5.39 23.98
CA PHE A 300 -4.01 -6.31 24.34
C PHE A 300 -4.41 -7.79 24.27
N LYS A 301 -5.72 -8.12 24.22
CA LYS A 301 -6.21 -9.49 23.98
C LYS A 301 -6.29 -9.85 22.49
N LEU A 302 -6.02 -8.91 21.58
CA LEU A 302 -6.01 -9.13 20.13
C LEU A 302 -4.61 -9.38 19.55
N VAL A 303 -3.58 -9.28 20.38
CA VAL A 303 -2.16 -9.48 20.03
C VAL A 303 -1.53 -10.53 20.95
N PRO A 304 -0.37 -11.11 20.58
CA PRO A 304 0.25 -12.16 21.39
C PRO A 304 0.56 -11.71 22.81
N HIS A 305 0.49 -12.66 23.75
CA HIS A 305 0.53 -12.37 25.18
C HIS A 305 1.78 -11.61 25.61
N TYR A 306 2.95 -11.90 25.01
CA TYR A 306 4.20 -11.23 25.36
C TYR A 306 4.14 -9.69 25.24
N LYS A 307 3.26 -9.13 24.41
CA LYS A 307 3.13 -7.67 24.28
C LYS A 307 2.68 -7.00 25.59
N VAL A 308 2.05 -7.71 26.53
CA VAL A 308 1.67 -7.15 27.84
C VAL A 308 2.90 -6.81 28.70
N ASP A 309 3.96 -7.61 28.58
CA ASP A 309 5.23 -7.44 29.28
C ASP A 309 6.37 -8.08 28.47
N PRO A 310 6.85 -7.40 27.41
CA PRO A 310 7.83 -7.98 26.50
C PRO A 310 9.21 -8.16 27.15
N VAL A 311 9.51 -7.40 28.21
CA VAL A 311 10.77 -7.56 28.95
C VAL A 311 10.74 -8.89 29.70
N LYS A 312 9.67 -9.14 30.47
CA LYS A 312 9.56 -10.36 31.27
C LYS A 312 9.29 -11.62 30.44
N ILE A 313 8.45 -11.52 29.41
CA ILE A 313 7.95 -12.70 28.66
C ILE A 313 8.81 -13.02 27.45
N ALA A 314 9.29 -11.99 26.73
CA ALA A 314 10.06 -12.17 25.49
C ALA A 314 11.55 -11.85 25.62
N ASN A 315 12.01 -11.47 26.83
CA ASN A 315 13.39 -11.08 27.10
C ASN A 315 13.88 -9.94 26.19
N LEU A 316 13.01 -8.96 25.92
CA LEU A 316 13.41 -7.75 25.20
C LEU A 316 14.06 -6.75 26.16
N GLU A 317 14.98 -5.93 25.65
CA GLU A 317 15.68 -4.90 26.43
C GLU A 317 14.71 -3.86 27.01
N LYS A 318 13.62 -3.56 26.28
CA LYS A 318 12.67 -2.50 26.64
C LYS A 318 11.26 -2.82 26.18
N ASN A 319 10.29 -2.31 26.92
CA ASN A 319 8.90 -2.27 26.48
C ASN A 319 8.66 -1.04 25.59
N TYR A 320 8.57 -1.29 24.28
CA TYR A 320 8.32 -0.28 23.24
C TYR A 320 6.83 0.01 22.98
N CYS A 321 5.91 -0.62 23.73
CA CYS A 321 4.47 -0.40 23.62
C CYS A 321 3.73 -0.75 24.92
N GLN A 322 3.58 0.24 25.80
CA GLN A 322 2.94 0.11 27.12
C GLN A 322 1.45 0.45 27.10
N LYS A 323 0.72 -0.01 28.12
CA LYS A 323 -0.62 0.49 28.43
C LYS A 323 -0.55 1.95 28.89
N LEU A 324 -1.53 2.76 28.49
CA LEU A 324 -1.68 4.13 28.99
C LEU A 324 -1.88 4.12 30.50
N ILE A 325 -1.15 4.99 31.18
CA ILE A 325 -1.20 5.16 32.64
C ILE A 325 -2.42 5.98 33.07
N ASN A 326 -2.82 5.83 34.33
CA ASN A 326 -3.86 6.68 34.88
C ASN A 326 -3.24 8.05 35.18
N LEU A 327 -3.62 9.07 34.42
CA LEU A 327 -3.21 10.44 34.70
C LEU A 327 -4.13 11.02 35.78
N ALA A 328 -3.57 11.83 36.68
CA ALA A 328 -4.31 12.46 37.77
C ALA A 328 -5.19 13.63 37.27
N PHE A 329 -6.08 13.34 36.31
CA PHE A 329 -7.07 14.28 35.84
C PHE A 329 -8.04 14.64 36.97
N LYS A 330 -8.28 15.93 37.16
CA LYS A 330 -9.15 16.45 38.21
C LYS A 330 -10.49 16.82 37.64
N ASP A 331 -11.56 16.30 38.26
CA ASP A 331 -12.95 16.62 37.92
C ASP A 331 -13.25 16.51 36.41
N ILE A 332 -12.64 15.54 35.72
CA ILE A 332 -12.73 15.43 34.27
C ILE A 332 -14.17 15.13 33.81
N GLU A 333 -14.92 14.41 34.65
CA GLU A 333 -16.35 14.10 34.47
C GLU A 333 -17.25 15.34 34.42
N LYS A 334 -16.82 16.43 35.06
CA LYS A 334 -17.56 17.70 35.00
C LYS A 334 -17.45 18.37 33.63
N ILE A 335 -16.45 18.04 32.81
CA ILE A 335 -16.32 18.58 31.44
C ILE A 335 -17.51 18.14 30.58
N GLY A 336 -17.95 16.88 30.70
CA GLY A 336 -19.05 16.34 29.91
C GLY A 336 -20.44 16.84 30.33
N THR A 337 -20.58 17.40 31.54
CA THR A 337 -21.89 17.71 32.15
C THR A 337 -22.11 19.19 32.48
N THR A 338 -21.04 19.99 32.61
CA THR A 338 -21.17 21.40 33.00
C THR A 338 -21.72 22.28 31.87
N LYS A 339 -22.67 23.17 32.22
CA LYS A 339 -23.15 24.25 31.33
C LYS A 339 -22.41 25.57 31.53
N ASN A 340 -21.56 25.68 32.56
CA ASN A 340 -20.79 26.89 32.84
C ASN A 340 -19.53 26.94 31.96
N LYS A 341 -19.52 27.83 30.97
CA LYS A 341 -18.43 27.99 30.00
C LYS A 341 -17.08 28.32 30.65
N THR A 342 -17.06 29.12 31.71
CA THR A 342 -15.82 29.48 32.43
C THR A 342 -15.24 28.26 33.14
N LEU A 343 -16.09 27.51 33.84
CA LEU A 343 -15.69 26.27 34.50
C LEU A 343 -15.23 25.22 33.48
N TYR A 344 -15.97 25.06 32.38
CA TYR A 344 -15.62 24.18 31.27
C TYR A 344 -14.20 24.47 30.75
N ASN A 345 -13.92 25.72 30.37
CA ASN A 345 -12.62 26.12 29.85
C ASN A 345 -11.50 25.89 30.85
N LYS A 346 -11.74 26.19 32.13
CA LYS A 346 -10.78 25.93 33.22
C LYS A 346 -10.44 24.44 33.32
N LEU A 347 -11.46 23.57 33.36
CA LEU A 347 -11.28 22.12 33.48
C LEU A 347 -10.57 21.52 32.26
N VAL A 348 -10.93 21.96 31.05
CA VAL A 348 -10.28 21.51 29.81
C VAL A 348 -8.80 21.91 29.81
N ASN A 349 -8.48 23.16 30.13
CA ASN A 349 -7.10 23.63 30.14
C ASN A 349 -6.25 22.95 31.22
N SER A 350 -6.79 22.82 32.45
CA SER A 350 -6.05 22.18 33.55
C SER A 350 -5.78 20.70 33.29
N ASN A 351 -6.76 19.96 32.77
CA ASN A 351 -6.58 18.54 32.44
C ASN A 351 -5.71 18.34 31.20
N TYR A 352 -5.84 19.21 30.19
CA TYR A 352 -4.95 19.16 29.03
C TYR A 352 -3.50 19.43 29.41
N LYS A 353 -3.24 20.35 30.34
CA LYS A 353 -1.89 20.59 30.89
C LYS A 353 -1.28 19.32 31.49
N VAL A 354 -2.07 18.51 32.21
CA VAL A 354 -1.61 17.21 32.75
C VAL A 354 -1.23 16.26 31.62
N LEU A 355 -2.07 16.14 30.58
CA LEU A 355 -1.76 15.33 29.40
C LEU A 355 -0.51 15.81 28.68
N TYR A 356 -0.39 17.13 28.47
CA TYR A 356 0.76 17.75 27.82
C TYR A 356 2.05 17.48 28.61
N ALA A 357 2.04 17.66 29.92
CA ALA A 357 3.18 17.40 30.79
C ALA A 357 3.66 15.95 30.68
N PHE A 358 2.72 15.01 30.73
CA PHE A 358 2.99 13.59 30.52
C PHE A 358 3.67 13.36 29.17
N LEU A 359 3.13 13.90 28.08
CA LEU A 359 3.71 13.74 26.75
C LEU A 359 5.11 14.36 26.66
N ALA A 360 5.28 15.59 27.18
CA ALA A 360 6.55 16.30 27.23
C ALA A 360 7.62 15.64 28.13
N GLY A 361 7.22 14.75 29.03
CA GLY A 361 8.11 14.15 30.04
C GLY A 361 8.51 15.14 31.13
N GLN A 362 7.56 15.98 31.54
CA GLN A 362 7.72 17.03 32.55
C GLN A 362 6.73 16.81 33.70
N ASP A 363 6.98 17.41 34.85
CA ASP A 363 6.01 17.44 35.94
C ASP A 363 4.89 18.46 35.61
N PRO A 364 3.59 18.07 35.68
CA PRO A 364 2.49 19.02 35.52
C PRO A 364 2.52 20.24 36.45
N GLN A 365 3.14 20.12 37.62
CA GLN A 365 3.27 21.20 38.61
C GLN A 365 4.31 22.25 38.20
N GLU A 366 5.32 21.86 37.42
CA GLU A 366 6.40 22.74 36.96
C GLU A 366 6.02 23.57 35.73
N LEU A 367 4.92 23.22 35.06
CA LEU A 367 4.43 23.96 33.90
C LEU A 367 3.53 25.12 34.32
N SER A 368 3.54 26.23 33.59
CA SER A 368 2.46 27.22 33.61
C SER A 368 1.34 26.80 32.63
N GLU A 369 0.15 27.38 32.73
CA GLU A 369 -0.92 27.12 31.74
C GLU A 369 -0.54 27.61 30.33
N SER A 370 0.28 28.66 30.23
CA SER A 370 0.80 29.17 28.96
C SER A 370 1.83 28.26 28.29
N ASP A 371 2.45 27.35 29.03
CA ASP A 371 3.46 26.43 28.49
C ASP A 371 2.82 25.26 27.73
N ALA A 372 1.56 24.93 28.03
CA ALA A 372 0.81 23.89 27.34
C ALA A 372 0.31 24.40 25.98
N ILE A 373 1.06 24.06 24.93
CA ILE A 373 0.81 24.52 23.56
C ILE A 373 -0.51 23.93 23.03
N ALA A 374 -1.16 24.64 22.10
CA ALA A 374 -2.26 24.07 21.35
C ALA A 374 -1.80 22.84 20.53
N PRO A 375 -2.56 21.73 20.52
CA PRO A 375 -2.22 20.58 19.69
C PRO A 375 -2.26 20.91 18.19
N GLY A 376 -1.60 20.10 17.37
CA GLY A 376 -1.53 20.29 15.91
C GLY A 376 -0.63 21.43 15.43
N THR A 377 0.14 22.07 16.32
CA THR A 377 1.05 23.15 15.92
C THR A 377 2.34 22.58 15.30
N SER A 378 2.54 22.82 14.00
CA SER A 378 3.63 22.23 13.20
C SER A 378 5.03 22.83 13.42
N ARG A 379 5.27 23.50 14.56
CA ARG A 379 6.41 24.44 14.69
C ARG A 379 7.26 24.33 15.96
N ARG A 380 7.16 23.27 16.77
CA ARG A 380 8.07 23.15 17.92
C ARG A 380 8.63 21.75 18.10
N ASN A 381 9.95 21.71 18.22
CA ASN A 381 10.68 20.55 18.68
C ASN A 381 10.15 20.16 20.07
N HIS A 382 10.02 18.86 20.28
CA HIS A 382 9.74 18.32 21.60
C HIS A 382 10.72 18.89 22.65
N PRO A 383 10.32 19.16 23.90
CA PRO A 383 11.20 19.77 24.91
C PRO A 383 12.50 18.99 25.16
N GLN A 384 12.47 17.67 24.96
CA GLN A 384 13.64 16.78 25.06
C GLN A 384 14.54 16.76 23.81
N GLY A 385 14.37 17.68 22.85
CA GLY A 385 15.20 17.79 21.64
C GLY A 385 15.00 16.66 20.62
N ASP A 386 15.97 16.49 19.72
CA ASP A 386 15.85 15.64 18.51
C ASP A 386 16.02 14.13 18.76
N SER A 387 16.31 13.71 19.99
CA SER A 387 16.47 12.29 20.34
C SER A 387 15.12 11.57 20.45
N LYS A 388 14.38 11.44 19.32
CA LYS A 388 13.02 10.87 19.29
C LYS A 388 12.91 9.48 19.92
N TRP A 389 13.99 8.69 19.86
CA TRP A 389 14.09 7.33 20.39
C TRP A 389 14.18 7.28 21.92
N ASN A 390 14.71 8.34 22.55
CA ASN A 390 14.92 8.39 24.00
C ASN A 390 13.68 8.91 24.75
N ARG A 391 12.66 9.37 24.03
CA ARG A 391 11.41 9.89 24.61
C ARG A 391 10.59 8.73 25.17
N ARG A 392 10.63 8.55 26.49
CA ARG A 392 9.91 7.45 27.19
C ARG A 392 8.40 7.49 26.89
N ASN A 393 7.83 8.68 26.76
CA ASN A 393 6.40 8.87 26.57
C ASN A 393 5.87 8.54 25.17
N ARG A 394 6.77 8.11 24.26
CA ARG A 394 6.41 7.61 22.93
C ARG A 394 5.86 6.19 22.95
N TYR A 395 6.29 5.39 23.91
CA TYR A 395 6.17 3.93 23.85
C TYR A 395 4.89 3.44 24.50
N TYR A 396 3.74 3.89 23.99
CA TYR A 396 2.41 3.50 24.45
C TYR A 396 1.55 2.97 23.30
N VAL A 397 0.52 2.18 23.64
CA VAL A 397 -0.46 1.59 22.70
C VAL A 397 -0.96 2.59 21.67
N GLN A 398 -1.23 3.82 22.12
CA GLN A 398 -1.46 4.99 21.28
C GLN A 398 -0.47 6.07 21.67
N ASN A 399 0.34 6.50 20.72
CA ASN A 399 1.30 7.58 20.88
C ASN A 399 0.69 8.89 20.37
N LEU A 400 0.44 9.81 21.30
CA LEU A 400 -0.13 11.14 21.02
C LEU A 400 0.95 12.21 20.83
N LEU A 401 2.25 11.87 20.94
CA LEU A 401 3.32 12.83 20.70
C LEU A 401 3.20 13.52 19.33
N PRO A 402 2.94 12.82 18.22
CA PRO A 402 2.87 13.49 16.92
C PRO A 402 1.66 14.44 16.82
N ALA A 403 0.57 14.14 17.53
CA ALA A 403 -0.63 14.98 17.59
C ALA A 403 -0.34 16.34 18.26
N VAL A 404 0.59 16.36 19.23
CA VAL A 404 0.95 17.56 19.98
C VAL A 404 2.18 18.27 19.39
N PHE A 405 3.19 17.52 18.95
CA PHE A 405 4.53 18.05 18.63
C PHE A 405 5.00 17.82 17.18
N ASP A 406 4.40 16.90 16.42
CA ASP A 406 5.01 16.45 15.16
C ASP A 406 3.97 16.04 14.11
N GLY A 407 3.39 17.04 13.43
CA GLY A 407 2.62 16.82 12.21
C GLY A 407 1.15 16.41 12.38
N GLY A 408 0.63 16.39 13.61
CA GLY A 408 -0.82 16.29 13.84
C GLY A 408 -1.41 14.90 13.59
N THR A 409 -0.62 13.84 13.79
CA THR A 409 -1.09 12.45 13.67
C THR A 409 -1.19 11.74 15.02
N ILE A 410 -2.01 10.71 15.12
CA ILE A 410 -1.96 9.73 16.23
C ILE A 410 -1.35 8.44 15.71
N GLU A 411 -0.39 7.88 16.44
CA GLU A 411 0.31 6.64 16.07
C GLU A 411 -0.17 5.47 16.93
N SER A 412 -0.72 4.43 16.29
CA SER A 412 -1.04 3.14 16.90
C SER A 412 0.17 2.21 16.82
N ARG A 413 0.68 1.75 17.97
CA ARG A 413 1.95 1.00 18.07
C ARG A 413 1.84 -0.48 18.43
N LEU A 414 0.65 -0.95 18.83
CA LEU A 414 0.50 -2.27 19.47
C LEU A 414 0.57 -3.46 18.49
N HIS A 415 0.35 -3.24 17.20
CA HIS A 415 0.24 -4.32 16.23
C HIS A 415 1.58 -5.07 16.08
N GLN A 416 1.51 -6.41 16.04
CA GLN A 416 2.68 -7.24 15.74
C GLN A 416 3.07 -7.07 14.27
N GLY A 417 4.36 -7.23 13.95
CA GLY A 417 4.80 -7.28 12.57
C GLY A 417 4.03 -8.36 11.81
N THR A 418 3.53 -8.02 10.63
CA THR A 418 2.88 -8.95 9.71
C THR A 418 2.92 -8.38 8.30
N PHE A 419 2.90 -9.26 7.31
CA PHE A 419 2.67 -8.90 5.91
C PHE A 419 1.27 -9.32 5.43
N ASN A 420 0.41 -9.81 6.34
CA ASN A 420 -0.96 -10.17 6.02
C ASN A 420 -1.83 -8.91 5.89
N ALA A 421 -2.29 -8.62 4.67
CA ALA A 421 -3.10 -7.44 4.37
C ALA A 421 -4.40 -7.40 5.19
N ASP A 422 -5.05 -8.53 5.42
CA ASP A 422 -6.33 -8.60 6.15
C ASP A 422 -6.15 -8.19 7.62
N LYS A 423 -5.02 -8.57 8.24
CA LYS A 423 -4.69 -8.16 9.60
C LYS A 423 -4.39 -6.67 9.69
N ILE A 424 -3.62 -6.14 8.74
CA ILE A 424 -3.29 -4.72 8.65
C ILE A 424 -4.57 -3.89 8.45
N LEU A 425 -5.42 -4.26 7.50
CA LEU A 425 -6.68 -3.57 7.24
C LEU A 425 -7.63 -3.67 8.44
N GLY A 426 -7.77 -4.85 9.05
CA GLY A 426 -8.62 -5.01 10.24
C GLY A 426 -8.15 -4.17 11.41
N TRP A 427 -6.84 -4.13 11.65
CA TRP A 427 -6.27 -3.27 12.69
C TRP A 427 -6.42 -1.79 12.37
N MET A 428 -6.25 -1.40 11.11
CA MET A 428 -6.46 -0.03 10.66
C MET A 428 -7.91 0.41 10.90
N PHE A 429 -8.90 -0.39 10.53
CA PHE A 429 -10.32 -0.08 10.74
C PHE A 429 -10.73 -0.11 12.21
N LEU A 430 -10.11 -0.96 13.04
CA LEU A 430 -10.28 -0.89 14.51
C LEU A 430 -9.86 0.48 15.04
N ASN A 431 -8.70 0.99 14.61
CA ASN A 431 -8.21 2.30 15.05
C ASN A 431 -9.02 3.47 14.47
N ILE A 432 -9.48 3.37 13.22
CA ILE A 432 -10.40 4.35 12.63
C ILE A 432 -11.70 4.40 13.43
N SER A 433 -12.25 3.24 13.80
CA SER A 433 -13.47 3.17 14.63
C SER A 433 -13.27 3.85 15.99
N LEU A 434 -12.11 3.67 16.63
CA LEU A 434 -11.76 4.36 17.89
C LEU A 434 -11.67 5.88 17.71
N LEU A 435 -11.00 6.35 16.65
CA LEU A 435 -10.85 7.78 16.35
C LEU A 435 -12.21 8.43 16.07
N TRP A 436 -13.05 7.78 15.28
CA TRP A 436 -14.40 8.23 14.96
C TRP A 436 -15.30 8.23 16.19
N PHE A 437 -15.26 7.17 17.00
CA PHE A 437 -16.09 7.05 18.18
C PHE A 437 -15.74 8.11 19.23
N ALA A 438 -14.45 8.42 19.41
CA ALA A 438 -14.01 9.51 20.27
C ALA A 438 -14.49 10.89 19.78
N ASP A 439 -14.55 11.10 18.46
CA ASP A 439 -15.05 12.35 17.88
C ASP A 439 -16.55 12.50 18.14
N LYS A 440 -17.32 11.44 17.94
CA LYS A 440 -18.80 11.46 18.10
C LYS A 440 -19.28 11.47 19.54
N ASN A 441 -18.51 10.89 20.46
CA ASN A 441 -18.90 10.70 21.86
C ASN A 441 -17.98 11.46 22.83
N THR A 442 -17.40 12.59 22.38
CA THR A 442 -16.38 13.32 23.15
C THR A 442 -16.84 13.65 24.57
N LEU A 443 -18.09 14.10 24.76
CA LEU A 443 -18.58 14.52 26.07
C LEU A 443 -19.01 13.34 26.93
N GLU A 444 -19.61 12.31 26.34
CA GLU A 444 -20.05 11.07 27.01
C GLU A 444 -18.87 10.23 27.51
N ILE A 445 -17.75 10.26 26.77
CA ILE A 445 -16.49 9.65 27.23
C ILE A 445 -15.97 10.42 28.45
N LEU A 446 -15.98 11.75 28.38
CA LEU A 446 -15.44 12.59 29.45
C LEU A 446 -16.32 12.58 30.70
N SER A 447 -17.65 12.54 30.58
CA SER A 447 -18.59 12.40 31.71
C SER A 447 -18.44 11.06 32.44
N GLY A 448 -17.83 10.07 31.80
CA GLY A 448 -17.65 8.73 32.35
C GLY A 448 -18.89 7.85 32.19
N ASP A 449 -19.82 8.19 31.30
CA ASP A 449 -21.01 7.38 31.01
C ASP A 449 -20.64 6.09 30.26
N LEU A 450 -19.51 6.09 29.55
CA LEU A 450 -19.05 4.98 28.71
C LEU A 450 -17.98 4.08 29.37
N LYS A 451 -17.95 3.99 30.71
CA LYS A 451 -16.93 3.23 31.49
C LYS A 451 -16.78 1.75 31.13
N LYS A 452 -17.77 1.15 30.46
CA LYS A 452 -17.79 -0.29 30.10
C LYS A 452 -17.87 -0.55 28.60
N ILE A 453 -17.67 0.47 27.76
CA ILE A 453 -17.74 0.31 26.30
C ILE A 453 -16.74 -0.75 25.80
N THR A 454 -17.17 -1.56 24.85
CA THR A 454 -16.38 -2.65 24.25
C THR A 454 -15.88 -2.29 22.86
N LEU A 455 -14.84 -3.01 22.39
CA LEU A 455 -14.37 -2.86 21.01
C LEU A 455 -15.45 -3.27 19.99
N ASP A 456 -16.26 -4.28 20.30
CA ASP A 456 -17.36 -4.73 19.45
C ASP A 456 -18.40 -3.61 19.27
N GLU A 457 -18.83 -2.98 20.37
CA GLU A 457 -19.79 -1.86 20.33
C GLU A 457 -19.23 -0.65 19.56
N ILE A 458 -17.94 -0.35 19.70
CA ILE A 458 -17.30 0.77 19.00
C ILE A 458 -17.23 0.50 17.49
N MET A 459 -16.76 -0.68 17.09
CA MET A 459 -16.67 -1.04 15.67
C MET A 459 -18.05 -1.17 15.03
N GLU A 460 -19.03 -1.71 15.75
CA GLU A 460 -20.42 -1.81 15.30
C GLU A 460 -21.06 -0.42 15.14
N SER A 461 -20.81 0.49 16.07
CA SER A 461 -21.25 1.89 15.96
C SER A 461 -20.68 2.57 14.72
N TYR A 462 -19.40 2.31 14.39
CA TYR A 462 -18.79 2.80 13.15
C TYR A 462 -19.45 2.22 11.90
N ALA A 463 -19.67 0.90 11.86
CA ALA A 463 -20.31 0.23 10.73
C ALA A 463 -21.76 0.72 10.50
N LYS A 464 -22.49 1.05 11.57
CA LYS A 464 -23.85 1.61 11.52
C LYS A 464 -23.93 3.12 11.37
N SER A 465 -22.79 3.82 11.30
CA SER A 465 -22.77 5.28 11.21
C SER A 465 -23.39 5.82 9.91
N THR A 466 -23.47 4.99 8.88
CA THR A 466 -24.14 5.24 7.61
C THR A 466 -24.53 3.92 6.97
N SER A 467 -25.63 3.88 6.22
CA SER A 467 -26.08 2.68 5.50
C SER A 467 -25.03 2.13 4.53
N HIS A 468 -24.16 3.01 4.01
CA HIS A 468 -23.05 2.60 3.14
C HIS A 468 -22.01 1.72 3.84
N TYR A 469 -21.88 1.78 5.17
CA TYR A 469 -20.87 1.06 5.94
C TYR A 469 -21.40 -0.21 6.61
N GLU A 470 -22.72 -0.47 6.54
CA GLU A 470 -23.35 -1.59 7.27
C GLU A 470 -22.74 -2.95 6.93
N PHE A 471 -22.23 -3.13 5.70
CA PHE A 471 -21.54 -4.35 5.29
C PHE A 471 -20.26 -4.65 6.10
N LEU A 472 -19.69 -3.64 6.78
CA LEU A 472 -18.53 -3.81 7.65
C LEU A 472 -18.86 -4.52 8.96
N SER A 473 -20.12 -4.48 9.42
CA SER A 473 -20.54 -5.11 10.69
C SER A 473 -20.14 -6.60 10.77
N PRO A 474 -20.56 -7.47 9.83
CA PRO A 474 -20.13 -8.88 9.87
C PRO A 474 -18.62 -9.07 9.71
N ILE A 475 -17.94 -8.19 8.97
CA ILE A 475 -16.49 -8.23 8.77
C ILE A 475 -15.77 -7.93 10.10
N PHE A 476 -16.19 -6.88 10.81
CA PHE A 476 -15.62 -6.47 12.08
C PHE A 476 -15.84 -7.51 13.19
N ALA A 477 -17.06 -8.04 13.28
CA ALA A 477 -17.38 -9.12 14.21
C ALA A 477 -16.50 -10.35 13.95
N ASN A 478 -16.36 -10.76 12.68
CA ASN A 478 -15.50 -11.88 12.31
C ASN A 478 -14.02 -11.61 12.63
N TYR A 479 -13.51 -10.42 12.32
CA TYR A 479 -12.13 -10.04 12.64
C TYR A 479 -11.85 -10.13 14.14
N LEU A 480 -12.66 -9.48 14.98
CA LEU A 480 -12.48 -9.49 16.44
C LEU A 480 -12.60 -10.91 17.02
N SER A 481 -13.60 -11.67 16.57
CA SER A 481 -13.80 -13.07 16.98
C SER A 481 -12.59 -13.93 16.61
N ASN A 482 -12.11 -13.81 15.37
CA ASN A 482 -10.93 -14.55 14.90
C ASN A 482 -9.69 -14.19 15.72
N ARG A 483 -9.37 -12.89 15.89
CA ARG A 483 -8.22 -12.44 16.71
C ARG A 483 -8.27 -13.04 18.11
N ARG A 484 -9.42 -12.93 18.79
CA ARG A 484 -9.61 -13.50 20.15
C ARG A 484 -9.45 -15.01 20.17
N SER A 485 -9.94 -15.71 19.14
CA SER A 485 -9.83 -17.16 19.03
C SER A 485 -8.37 -17.59 18.84
N VAL A 486 -7.65 -16.95 17.92
CA VAL A 486 -6.22 -17.22 17.69
C VAL A 486 -5.42 -16.94 18.96
N MET A 487 -5.63 -15.79 19.63
CA MET A 487 -4.85 -15.46 20.84
C MET A 487 -5.13 -16.42 21.99
N ARG A 488 -6.39 -16.86 22.17
CA ARG A 488 -6.74 -17.89 23.14
C ARG A 488 -6.07 -19.23 22.82
N SER A 489 -6.04 -19.62 21.55
CA SER A 489 -5.38 -20.85 21.10
C SER A 489 -3.88 -20.81 21.36
N LEU A 490 -3.19 -19.71 21.01
CA LEU A 490 -1.77 -19.52 21.28
C LEU A 490 -1.47 -19.61 22.78
N TYR A 491 -2.26 -18.91 23.60
CA TYR A 491 -2.12 -18.95 25.06
C TYR A 491 -2.31 -20.37 25.61
N SER A 492 -3.32 -21.11 25.14
CA SER A 492 -3.57 -22.49 25.59
C SER A 492 -2.47 -23.48 25.21
N LYS A 493 -1.68 -23.15 24.18
CA LYS A 493 -0.51 -23.91 23.74
C LYS A 493 0.80 -23.43 24.36
N GLU A 494 0.72 -22.47 25.29
CA GLU A 494 1.88 -21.77 25.87
C GLU A 494 2.76 -21.04 24.84
N ASP A 495 2.24 -20.75 23.65
CA ASP A 495 2.89 -19.90 22.65
C ASP A 495 2.64 -18.42 22.97
N TYR A 496 3.19 -17.97 24.10
CA TYR A 496 3.04 -16.58 24.54
C TYR A 496 3.70 -15.58 23.60
N LEU A 497 4.63 -16.04 22.77
CA LEU A 497 5.40 -15.25 21.80
C LEU A 497 4.68 -15.09 20.46
N GLY A 498 3.66 -15.90 20.19
CA GLY A 498 2.94 -15.92 18.91
C GLY A 498 3.78 -16.39 17.74
N LEU A 499 4.67 -17.36 17.97
CA LEU A 499 5.53 -17.92 16.92
C LEU A 499 4.72 -18.68 15.87
N ASP A 500 3.67 -19.38 16.25
CA ASP A 500 2.80 -20.10 15.32
C ASP A 500 2.03 -19.13 14.42
N GLU A 501 1.60 -17.99 14.96
CA GLU A 501 0.99 -16.94 14.15
C GLU A 501 1.96 -16.38 13.10
N ILE A 502 3.21 -16.10 13.47
CA ILE A 502 4.24 -15.62 12.53
C ILE A 502 4.48 -16.64 11.41
N LYS A 503 4.53 -17.94 11.74
CA LYS A 503 4.69 -19.01 10.74
C LYS A 503 3.53 -19.03 9.75
N ILE A 504 2.30 -18.86 10.25
CA ILE A 504 1.09 -18.82 9.42
C ILE A 504 1.08 -17.59 8.52
N ASP A 505 1.48 -16.42 9.03
CA ASP A 505 1.56 -15.19 8.24
C ASP A 505 2.66 -15.19 7.19
N GLY A 506 3.73 -15.97 7.39
CA GLY A 506 4.76 -16.21 6.39
C GLY A 506 4.27 -17.05 5.20
N ILE A 507 3.13 -17.73 5.36
CA ILE A 507 2.44 -18.46 4.29
C ILE A 507 1.35 -17.52 3.78
N ASN A 508 1.35 -17.20 2.48
CA ASN A 508 0.42 -16.22 1.90
C ASN A 508 -1.03 -16.75 1.93
N ILE A 509 -1.70 -16.63 3.08
CA ILE A 509 -3.11 -17.00 3.26
C ILE A 509 -3.95 -15.77 2.92
N LYS A 510 -4.45 -15.73 1.69
CA LYS A 510 -5.48 -14.77 1.28
C LYS A 510 -6.81 -15.13 1.98
N GLY A 511 -7.46 -14.17 2.66
CA GLY A 511 -8.92 -14.21 2.79
C GLY A 511 -9.54 -14.18 4.19
N LEU A 512 -8.95 -13.54 5.20
CA LEU A 512 -9.66 -13.24 6.46
C LEU A 512 -10.73 -12.15 6.30
N PHE A 513 -10.50 -11.12 5.47
CA PHE A 513 -11.52 -10.11 5.12
C PHE A 513 -12.53 -10.61 4.08
N LEU A 514 -12.17 -11.64 3.29
CA LEU A 514 -12.95 -12.14 2.15
C LEU A 514 -13.70 -13.45 2.42
N ASN A 515 -13.54 -14.05 3.61
CA ASN A 515 -14.19 -15.30 3.98
C ASN A 515 -15.25 -15.18 5.07
N SER A 516 -15.69 -13.98 5.47
CA SER A 516 -16.90 -13.85 6.30
C SER A 516 -18.09 -14.36 5.48
N THR A 517 -18.72 -15.44 5.91
CA THR A 517 -19.75 -16.19 5.18
C THR A 517 -21.13 -15.52 5.20
N VAL A 518 -21.26 -14.24 4.85
CA VAL A 518 -22.55 -13.54 4.95
C VAL A 518 -22.81 -12.61 3.77
N SER A 519 -23.34 -13.19 2.68
CA SER A 519 -24.44 -12.69 1.82
C SER A 519 -24.23 -13.00 0.32
N LYS A 520 -25.33 -12.98 -0.46
CA LYS A 520 -25.31 -12.97 -1.95
C LYS A 520 -24.39 -11.89 -2.55
N THR A 521 -24.05 -10.86 -1.78
CA THR A 521 -23.08 -9.82 -2.14
C THR A 521 -21.64 -10.35 -2.15
N ASP A 522 -21.31 -11.30 -1.26
CA ASP A 522 -20.03 -12.05 -1.30
C ASP A 522 -19.98 -13.01 -2.46
N GLU A 523 -21.11 -13.58 -2.90
CA GLU A 523 -21.15 -14.38 -4.12
C GLU A 523 -20.90 -13.50 -5.35
N LEU A 524 -21.43 -12.28 -5.39
CA LEU A 524 -21.13 -11.28 -6.42
C LEU A 524 -19.68 -10.77 -6.35
N LEU A 525 -19.11 -10.53 -5.16
CA LEU A 525 -17.71 -10.11 -4.98
C LEU A 525 -16.72 -11.25 -5.28
N ARG A 526 -17.02 -12.48 -4.84
CA ARG A 526 -16.27 -13.70 -5.19
C ARG A 526 -16.38 -14.02 -6.67
N ASN A 527 -17.56 -13.92 -7.27
CA ASN A 527 -17.71 -14.13 -8.72
C ASN A 527 -17.00 -13.01 -9.49
N SER A 528 -17.04 -11.76 -9.02
CA SER A 528 -16.26 -10.67 -9.64
C SER A 528 -14.75 -10.85 -9.50
N LEU A 529 -14.25 -11.43 -8.39
CA LEU A 529 -12.82 -11.67 -8.17
C LEU A 529 -12.32 -12.98 -8.80
N MET A 530 -13.16 -14.03 -8.86
CA MET A 530 -12.83 -15.31 -9.51
C MET A 530 -12.97 -15.26 -11.03
N ILE A 531 -13.87 -14.42 -11.58
CA ILE A 531 -14.02 -14.25 -13.03
C ILE A 531 -12.80 -13.58 -13.67
N PHE A 532 -12.00 -12.81 -12.92
CA PHE A 532 -10.85 -12.09 -13.48
C PHE A 532 -9.50 -12.80 -13.37
N ASN A 533 -9.39 -13.88 -12.59
CA ASN A 533 -8.16 -14.71 -12.54
C ASN A 533 -8.26 -16.04 -13.31
N ASN A 534 -9.38 -16.36 -13.97
CA ASN A 534 -9.55 -17.67 -14.62
C ASN A 534 -10.25 -17.67 -15.99
N LYS A 535 -10.58 -16.52 -16.58
CA LYS A 535 -11.21 -16.49 -17.91
C LYS A 535 -10.29 -16.89 -19.08
N GLY A 536 -8.98 -17.01 -18.88
CA GLY A 536 -8.07 -17.65 -19.84
C GLY A 536 -7.82 -19.14 -19.59
N TYR A 537 -8.04 -19.63 -18.37
CA TYR A 537 -7.48 -20.91 -17.91
C TYR A 537 -8.45 -22.10 -18.02
N ILE A 538 -9.76 -21.87 -17.89
CA ILE A 538 -10.75 -22.97 -17.89
C ILE A 538 -11.14 -23.39 -19.31
N GLN A 539 -11.13 -22.48 -20.30
CA GLN A 539 -11.53 -22.82 -21.66
C GLN A 539 -10.48 -23.66 -22.39
N ALA A 540 -9.18 -23.36 -22.20
CA ALA A 540 -8.08 -24.09 -22.83
C ALA A 540 -7.83 -25.50 -22.23
N LYS A 541 -8.04 -25.70 -20.92
CA LYS A 541 -7.91 -27.03 -20.31
C LYS A 541 -9.10 -27.93 -20.55
N SER A 542 -10.32 -27.39 -20.71
CA SER A 542 -11.50 -28.22 -21.00
C SER A 542 -11.41 -28.94 -22.35
N GLU A 543 -10.74 -28.37 -23.35
CA GLU A 543 -10.59 -29.01 -24.66
C GLU A 543 -9.39 -29.96 -24.77
N SER A 544 -8.32 -29.69 -24.00
CA SER A 544 -7.14 -30.55 -23.94
C SER A 544 -7.40 -31.84 -23.15
N TRP A 545 -8.17 -31.76 -22.06
CA TRP A 545 -8.53 -32.92 -21.24
C TRP A 545 -9.56 -33.85 -21.89
N LYS A 546 -10.52 -33.29 -22.66
CA LYS A 546 -11.54 -34.08 -23.36
C LYS A 546 -10.97 -34.98 -24.48
N ARG A 547 -9.75 -34.70 -24.97
CA ARG A 547 -9.07 -35.54 -25.97
C ARG A 547 -8.28 -36.72 -25.39
N LYS A 548 -8.14 -36.81 -24.05
CA LYS A 548 -7.24 -37.78 -23.39
C LYS A 548 -7.92 -38.85 -22.52
N LEU A 549 -9.24 -38.93 -22.48
CA LEU A 549 -9.96 -39.95 -21.70
C LEU A 549 -10.84 -40.81 -22.61
N SER A 550 -10.67 -42.13 -22.53
CA SER A 550 -11.57 -43.09 -23.15
C SER A 550 -12.96 -43.03 -22.52
N GLN A 551 -14.00 -43.27 -23.32
CA GLN A 551 -15.42 -43.10 -22.96
C GLN A 551 -15.86 -43.90 -21.72
N ASP A 552 -15.12 -44.95 -21.32
CA ASP A 552 -15.51 -45.84 -20.23
C ASP A 552 -15.31 -45.27 -18.82
N ARG A 553 -14.62 -44.13 -18.64
CA ARG A 553 -14.39 -43.51 -17.31
C ARG A 553 -15.36 -42.37 -16.96
N LEU A 554 -16.29 -42.02 -17.85
CA LEU A 554 -17.27 -40.96 -17.59
C LEU A 554 -18.48 -41.43 -16.76
N VAL A 555 -18.71 -42.74 -16.64
CA VAL A 555 -19.94 -43.29 -16.04
C VAL A 555 -19.92 -43.29 -14.49
N ASN A 556 -18.77 -43.08 -13.85
CA ASN A 556 -18.64 -43.26 -12.38
C ASN A 556 -18.56 -41.95 -11.57
N ILE A 557 -18.66 -40.78 -12.20
CA ILE A 557 -18.61 -39.48 -11.50
C ILE A 557 -20.02 -39.00 -11.09
N ASP A 558 -21.05 -39.30 -11.89
CA ASP A 558 -22.43 -38.87 -11.60
C ASP A 558 -23.07 -39.62 -10.41
N SER A 559 -22.63 -40.84 -10.08
CA SER A 559 -23.12 -41.57 -8.90
C SER A 559 -22.55 -41.00 -7.60
N HIS A 560 -21.35 -40.42 -7.65
CA HIS A 560 -20.66 -39.86 -6.49
C HIS A 560 -21.26 -38.52 -6.05
N PHE A 561 -21.72 -37.69 -7.00
CA PHE A 561 -22.37 -36.41 -6.69
C PHE A 561 -23.78 -36.57 -6.11
N LYS A 562 -24.56 -37.58 -6.54
CA LYS A 562 -25.89 -37.84 -5.97
C LYS A 562 -25.89 -38.33 -4.51
N THR A 563 -24.75 -38.79 -4.01
CA THR A 563 -24.61 -39.25 -2.61
C THR A 563 -24.34 -38.09 -1.65
N ILE A 564 -23.77 -36.98 -2.15
CA ILE A 564 -23.44 -35.80 -1.35
C ILE A 564 -24.69 -34.90 -1.14
N GLU A 565 -25.63 -34.86 -2.09
CA GLU A 565 -26.88 -34.09 -1.94
C GLU A 565 -27.88 -34.68 -0.94
N LYS A 566 -27.74 -35.95 -0.53
CA LYS A 566 -28.70 -36.61 0.37
C LYS A 566 -28.39 -36.45 1.87
N ASN A 567 -27.24 -35.89 2.24
CA ASN A 567 -26.76 -35.85 3.63
C ASN A 567 -26.58 -34.44 4.21
N VAL A 568 -27.18 -33.41 3.61
CA VAL A 568 -27.23 -32.07 4.22
C VAL A 568 -28.68 -31.74 4.59
N ASN A 569 -29.12 -32.30 5.71
CA ASN A 569 -30.26 -31.85 6.49
C ASN A 569 -29.74 -31.64 7.90
N ILE A 570 -29.67 -30.38 8.38
CA ILE A 570 -29.45 -30.08 9.79
C ILE A 570 -30.31 -28.87 10.16
N GLU A 571 -31.14 -29.09 11.19
CA GLU A 571 -31.85 -28.12 12.04
C GLU A 571 -30.92 -27.14 12.77
#